data_AF-A0A5N5IXN0-F1
#
_entry.id   AF-A0A5N5IXN0-F1
#
_cell.length_a   1.000
_cell.length_b   1.000
_cell.length_c   1.000
_cell.angle_alpha   90.00
_cell.angle_beta   90.00
_cell.angle_gamma   90.00
#
_symmetry.space_group_name_H-M   'P 1'
#
loop_
_entity.id
_entity.type
_entity.pdbx_description
1 polymer ?
#
loop_
_entity_poly.entity_id
_entity_poly.type
_entity_poly.pdbx_seq_one_letter_code
_entity_poly.pdbx_strand_id
1 'polypeptide(L)'
;MRSHYRKYEEHPRVIEKKILLPVYTNQRTNSYLKEIAAACKIKKTLTTHLARHTFATTVTFSNGVPIESVSKMLGHTSLKTTQIYAKVLDSKISEDMEKLKNDPALLEFARTI
;
A
#
# COMPACT_ATOMS: atom_id res chain seq x y z
N MET A 1 1.40 6.95 17.52
CA MET A 1 1.67 7.80 16.33
C MET A 1 2.48 9.06 16.61
N ARG A 2 2.25 9.81 17.71
CA ARG A 2 3.00 11.05 18.02
C ARG A 2 4.49 10.86 18.38
N SER A 3 4.91 9.66 18.82
CA SER A 3 6.27 9.46 19.36
C SER A 3 7.40 9.58 18.31
N HIS A 4 7.13 9.33 17.03
CA HIS A 4 8.17 9.25 16.01
C HIS A 4 8.58 10.63 15.45
N TYR A 5 7.71 11.64 15.59
CA TYR A 5 7.97 12.99 15.07
C TYR A 5 8.86 13.81 16.00
N ARG A 6 8.95 13.44 17.29
CA ARG A 6 9.79 14.12 18.30
C ARG A 6 11.24 14.31 17.87
N LYS A 7 11.80 13.32 17.15
CA LYS A 7 13.18 13.38 16.64
C LYS A 7 13.43 14.54 15.67
N TYR A 8 12.37 15.02 15.00
CA TYR A 8 12.47 16.06 13.97
C TYR A 8 11.98 17.42 14.45
N GLU A 9 11.55 17.56 15.70
CA GLU A 9 11.05 18.82 16.28
C GLU A 9 12.12 19.94 16.20
N GLU A 10 13.38 19.58 16.41
CA GLU A 10 14.51 20.53 16.36
C GLU A 10 15.16 20.66 14.97
N HIS A 11 14.63 19.99 13.95
CA HIS A 11 15.25 20.04 12.62
C HIS A 11 15.13 21.47 12.05
N PRO A 12 16.20 22.09 11.52
CA PRO A 12 16.19 23.49 11.08
C PRO A 12 15.04 23.83 10.12
N ARG A 13 14.78 22.94 9.14
CA ARG A 13 13.65 23.09 8.19
C ARG A 13 12.26 22.99 8.83
N VAL A 14 12.10 22.25 9.91
CA VAL A 14 10.82 22.08 10.63
C VAL A 14 10.50 23.36 11.38
N ILE A 15 11.49 23.92 12.08
CA ILE A 15 11.37 25.19 12.81
C ILE A 15 11.11 26.35 11.85
N GLU A 16 11.93 26.50 10.81
CA GLU A 16 11.87 27.63 9.88
C GLU A 16 10.55 27.66 9.07
N LYS A 17 10.11 26.50 8.55
CA LYS A 17 8.93 26.42 7.68
C LYS A 17 7.65 26.01 8.40
N LYS A 18 7.70 25.76 9.72
CA LYS A 18 6.59 25.30 10.54
C LYS A 18 5.90 24.04 9.96
N ILE A 19 6.70 23.09 9.47
CA ILE A 19 6.23 21.83 8.87
C ILE A 19 6.46 20.66 9.82
N LEU A 20 5.63 19.61 9.77
CA LEU A 20 5.76 18.46 10.67
C LEU A 20 6.97 17.56 10.39
N LEU A 21 7.41 17.49 9.13
CA LEU A 21 8.51 16.63 8.69
C LEU A 21 9.39 17.37 7.69
N PRO A 22 10.71 17.18 7.75
CA PRO A 22 11.64 17.72 6.74
C PRO A 22 11.59 16.86 5.47
N VAL A 23 10.51 16.96 4.71
CA VAL A 23 10.31 16.19 3.47
C VAL A 23 11.15 16.78 2.33
N TYR A 24 11.94 15.94 1.65
CA TYR A 24 12.65 16.30 0.41
C TYR A 24 11.76 16.14 -0.82
N THR A 25 12.16 16.75 -1.94
CA THR A 25 11.47 16.54 -3.22
C THR A 25 11.52 15.07 -3.63
N ASN A 26 10.50 14.61 -4.35
CA ASN A 26 10.43 13.23 -4.85
C ASN A 26 11.69 12.82 -5.62
N GLN A 27 12.24 13.72 -6.43
CA GLN A 27 13.48 13.49 -7.18
C GLN A 27 14.67 13.21 -6.25
N ARG A 28 14.84 14.02 -5.19
CA ARG A 28 15.94 13.83 -4.23
C ARG A 28 15.75 12.55 -3.43
N THR A 29 14.54 12.30 -2.93
CA THR A 29 14.20 11.07 -2.22
C THR A 29 14.44 9.83 -3.08
N ASN A 30 14.02 9.85 -4.35
CA ASN A 30 14.25 8.74 -5.28
C ASN A 30 15.74 8.53 -5.58
N SER A 31 16.57 9.57 -5.52
CA SER A 31 18.03 9.43 -5.69
C SER A 31 18.63 8.67 -4.51
N TYR A 32 18.27 9.06 -3.28
CA TYR A 32 18.70 8.31 -2.08
C TYR A 32 18.15 6.88 -2.06
N LEU A 33 16.93 6.64 -2.52
CA LEU A 33 16.37 5.29 -2.63
C LEU A 33 17.19 4.40 -3.58
N LYS A 34 17.78 4.96 -4.64
CA LYS A 34 18.68 4.20 -5.53
C LYS A 34 19.98 3.83 -4.84
N GLU A 35 20.58 4.74 -4.08
CA GLU A 35 21.79 4.48 -3.29
C GLU A 35 21.54 3.39 -2.25
N ILE A 36 20.42 3.48 -1.52
CA ILE A 36 20.00 2.46 -0.56
C ILE A 36 19.76 1.12 -1.25
N ALA A 37 19.08 1.11 -2.41
CA ALA A 37 18.85 -0.11 -3.18
C ALA A 37 20.17 -0.78 -3.60
N ALA A 38 21.16 0.01 -4.02
CA ALA A 38 22.49 -0.49 -4.37
C ALA A 38 23.22 -1.08 -3.15
N ALA A 39 23.19 -0.40 -2.00
CA ALA A 39 23.79 -0.89 -0.76
C ALA A 39 23.14 -2.21 -0.28
N CYS A 40 21.82 -2.32 -0.41
CA CYS A 40 21.05 -3.51 -0.04
C CYS A 40 21.02 -4.60 -1.14
N LYS A 41 21.71 -4.42 -2.27
CA LYS A 41 21.71 -5.34 -3.42
C LYS A 41 20.31 -5.64 -3.99
N ILE A 42 19.41 -4.66 -3.90
CA ILE A 42 18.05 -4.75 -4.45
C ILE A 42 18.10 -4.40 -5.94
N LYS A 43 17.79 -5.38 -6.79
CA LYS A 43 17.80 -5.22 -8.26
C LYS A 43 16.66 -4.33 -8.79
N LYS A 44 15.56 -4.20 -8.05
CA LYS A 44 14.41 -3.37 -8.45
C LYS A 44 14.69 -1.89 -8.16
N THR A 45 14.34 -1.03 -9.09
CA THR A 45 14.40 0.42 -8.91
C THR A 45 13.38 0.87 -7.87
N LEU A 46 13.86 1.31 -6.71
CA LEU A 46 13.01 1.85 -5.65
C LEU A 46 12.61 3.30 -5.95
N THR A 47 11.31 3.57 -5.92
CA THR A 47 10.75 4.92 -6.09
C THR A 47 9.57 5.13 -5.14
N THR A 48 9.20 6.39 -4.90
CA THR A 48 7.99 6.72 -4.12
C THR A 48 6.70 6.17 -4.75
N HIS A 49 6.62 6.12 -6.08
CA HIS A 49 5.48 5.51 -6.78
C HIS A 49 5.45 4.00 -6.59
N LEU A 50 6.61 3.31 -6.63
CA LEU A 50 6.67 1.88 -6.35
C LEU A 50 6.17 1.58 -4.93
N ALA A 51 6.57 2.38 -3.94
CA ALA A 51 6.08 2.23 -2.56
C ALA A 51 4.54 2.36 -2.48
N ARG A 52 3.94 3.32 -3.20
CA ARG A 52 2.47 3.46 -3.30
C ARG A 52 1.83 2.21 -3.91
N HIS A 53 2.40 1.67 -4.99
CA HIS A 53 1.89 0.45 -5.63
C HIS A 53 2.00 -0.78 -4.71
N THR A 54 3.12 -0.94 -4.01
CA THR A 54 3.32 -2.03 -3.03
C THR A 54 2.34 -1.92 -1.86
N PHE A 55 2.06 -0.70 -1.38
CA PHE A 55 1.03 -0.50 -0.36
C PHE A 55 -0.34 -0.95 -0.85
N ALA A 56 -0.78 -0.47 -2.02
CA ALA A 56 -2.07 -0.82 -2.59
C ALA A 56 -2.23 -2.34 -2.82
N THR A 57 -1.22 -2.97 -3.41
CA THR A 57 -1.30 -4.38 -3.81
C THR A 57 -0.99 -5.32 -2.66
N THR A 58 0.24 -5.28 -2.16
CA THR A 58 0.75 -6.26 -1.19
C THR A 58 0.27 -6.00 0.22
N VAL A 59 0.18 -4.73 0.65
CA VAL A 59 -0.22 -4.42 2.03
C VAL A 59 -1.74 -4.46 2.18
N THR A 60 -2.49 -3.89 1.24
CA THR A 60 -3.95 -3.82 1.37
C THR A 60 -4.69 -4.94 0.65
N PHE A 61 -4.53 -5.11 -0.68
CA PHE A 61 -5.33 -6.11 -1.41
C PHE A 61 -5.00 -7.54 -1.02
N SER A 62 -3.74 -7.90 -0.87
CA SER A 62 -3.36 -9.25 -0.41
C SER A 62 -3.87 -9.57 1.00
N ASN A 63 -4.20 -8.55 1.81
CA ASN A 63 -4.78 -8.71 3.14
C ASN A 63 -6.31 -8.53 3.16
N GLY A 64 -6.97 -8.55 2.00
CA GLY A 64 -8.44 -8.56 1.90
C GLY A 64 -9.11 -7.20 2.16
N VAL A 65 -8.36 -6.09 2.08
CA VAL A 65 -8.95 -4.76 2.23
C VAL A 65 -9.77 -4.41 0.96
N PRO A 66 -11.04 -4.01 1.08
CA PRO A 66 -11.88 -3.67 -0.06
C PRO A 66 -11.34 -2.51 -0.91
N ILE A 67 -11.61 -2.54 -2.22
CA ILE A 67 -11.11 -1.53 -3.18
C ILE A 67 -11.54 -0.11 -2.85
N GLU A 68 -12.72 0.08 -2.29
CA GLU A 68 -13.25 1.38 -1.88
C GLU A 68 -12.43 1.98 -0.73
N SER A 69 -12.08 1.13 0.24
CA SER A 69 -11.24 1.51 1.37
C SER A 69 -9.83 1.86 0.90
N VAL A 70 -9.24 1.03 0.04
CA VAL A 70 -7.91 1.31 -0.54
C VAL A 70 -7.92 2.59 -1.37
N SER A 71 -8.96 2.82 -2.19
CA SER A 71 -9.11 4.03 -2.99
C SER A 71 -9.14 5.29 -2.13
N LYS A 72 -9.87 5.26 -1.01
CA LYS A 72 -9.90 6.36 -0.03
C LYS A 72 -8.55 6.56 0.64
N MET A 73 -7.87 5.49 1.05
CA MET A 73 -6.52 5.55 1.65
C MET A 73 -5.48 6.14 0.70
N LEU A 74 -5.60 5.88 -0.60
CA LEU A 74 -4.70 6.41 -1.64
C LEU A 74 -5.05 7.84 -2.10
N GLY A 75 -6.19 8.38 -1.64
CA GLY A 75 -6.69 9.70 -2.01
C GLY A 75 -7.15 9.79 -3.47
N HIS A 76 -7.60 8.68 -4.05
CA HIS A 76 -8.10 8.67 -5.43
C HIS A 76 -9.54 9.20 -5.48
N THR A 77 -9.80 10.17 -6.36
CA THR A 77 -11.13 10.76 -6.58
C THR A 77 -12.08 9.83 -7.36
N SER A 78 -11.54 8.82 -8.03
CA SER A 78 -12.30 7.82 -8.78
C SER A 78 -11.76 6.43 -8.52
N LEU A 79 -12.68 5.46 -8.37
CA LEU A 79 -12.34 4.03 -8.32
C LEU A 79 -11.62 3.57 -9.59
N LYS A 80 -11.85 4.23 -10.74
CA LYS A 80 -11.18 3.91 -12.00
C LYS A 80 -9.65 3.99 -11.90
N THR A 81 -9.14 4.95 -11.13
CA THR A 81 -7.69 5.07 -10.88
C THR A 81 -7.16 3.95 -9.99
N THR A 82 -8.00 3.41 -9.11
CA THR A 82 -7.67 2.26 -8.25
C THR A 82 -7.80 0.93 -8.98
N GLN A 83 -8.64 0.87 -10.03
CA GLN A 83 -8.79 -0.32 -10.90
C GLN A 83 -7.54 -0.65 -11.73
N ILE A 84 -6.51 0.19 -11.77
CA ILE A 84 -5.22 -0.18 -12.37
C ILE A 84 -4.58 -1.42 -11.71
N TYR A 85 -5.07 -1.79 -10.51
CA TYR A 85 -4.67 -2.99 -9.78
C TYR A 85 -5.57 -4.21 -10.02
N ALA A 86 -6.48 -4.15 -11.00
CA ALA A 86 -7.48 -5.18 -11.30
C ALA A 86 -6.93 -6.62 -11.31
N LYS A 87 -5.75 -6.84 -11.91
CA LYS A 87 -5.13 -8.18 -11.96
C LYS A 87 -4.92 -8.82 -10.57
N VAL A 88 -4.59 -8.02 -9.56
CA VAL A 88 -4.40 -8.51 -8.17
C VAL A 88 -5.75 -8.77 -7.51
N LEU A 89 -6.77 -7.99 -7.85
CA LEU A 89 -8.14 -8.18 -7.39
C LEU A 89 -8.73 -9.47 -7.98
N ASP A 90 -8.51 -9.73 -9.27
CA ASP A 90 -9.02 -10.94 -9.94
C ASP A 90 -8.48 -12.22 -9.29
N SER A 91 -7.17 -12.26 -9.00
CA SER A 91 -6.57 -13.39 -8.26
C SER A 91 -7.19 -13.54 -6.87
N LYS A 92 -7.45 -12.43 -6.18
CA LYS A 92 -8.04 -12.44 -4.84
C LYS A 92 -9.48 -12.97 -4.87
N ILE A 93 -10.27 -12.54 -5.85
CA ILE A 93 -11.65 -13.01 -6.05
C ILE A 93 -11.66 -14.52 -6.27
N SER A 94 -10.75 -15.05 -7.10
CA SER A 94 -10.64 -16.49 -7.32
C SER A 94 -10.35 -17.26 -6.03
N GLU A 95 -9.39 -16.80 -5.24
CA GLU A 95 -9.07 -17.41 -3.93
C GLU A 95 -10.26 -17.36 -2.96
N ASP A 96 -10.98 -16.23 -2.93
CA ASP A 96 -12.10 -16.06 -2.01
C ASP A 96 -13.31 -16.93 -2.44
N MET A 97 -13.50 -17.14 -3.75
CA MET A 97 -14.49 -18.09 -4.28
C MET A 97 -14.14 -19.55 -3.94
N GLU A 98 -12.86 -19.93 -3.99
CA GLU A 98 -12.44 -21.26 -3.56
C GLU A 98 -12.68 -21.47 -2.07
N LYS A 99 -12.43 -20.46 -1.23
CA LYS A 99 -12.73 -20.54 0.21
C LYS A 99 -14.22 -20.72 0.46
N LEU A 100 -15.07 -19.96 -0.24
CA LEU A 100 -16.53 -20.10 -0.13
C LEU A 100 -16.99 -21.50 -0.57
N LYS A 101 -16.46 -22.04 -1.67
CA LYS A 101 -16.79 -23.40 -2.12
C LYS A 101 -16.45 -24.47 -1.08
N ASN A 102 -15.36 -24.27 -0.34
CA ASN A 102 -14.88 -25.20 0.68
C ASN A 102 -15.41 -24.89 2.09
N ASP A 103 -16.29 -23.90 2.23
CA ASP A 103 -16.85 -23.51 3.53
C ASP A 103 -17.73 -24.66 4.07
N PRO A 104 -17.38 -25.25 5.24
CA PRO A 104 -18.12 -26.36 5.82
C PRO A 104 -19.60 -26.04 6.04
N ALA A 105 -19.93 -24.79 6.40
CA ALA A 105 -21.30 -24.38 6.65
C ALA A 105 -22.13 -24.36 5.35
N LEU A 106 -21.53 -23.93 4.24
CA LEU A 106 -22.20 -23.94 2.93
C LEU A 106 -22.31 -25.36 2.37
N LEU A 107 -21.31 -26.21 2.60
CA LEU A 107 -21.35 -27.62 2.21
C LEU A 107 -22.39 -28.42 2.99
N GLU A 108 -22.57 -28.14 4.29
CA GLU A 108 -23.62 -28.73 5.12
C GLU A 108 -25.02 -28.27 4.66
N PHE A 109 -25.17 -26.97 4.38
CA PHE A 109 -26.41 -26.43 3.82
C PHE A 109 -26.78 -27.10 2.47
N ALA A 110 -25.82 -27.23 1.56
CA ALA A 110 -26.02 -27.85 0.25
C ALA A 110 -26.31 -29.37 0.30
N ARG A 111 -25.99 -30.06 1.40
CA ARG A 111 -26.33 -31.48 1.62
C ARG A 111 -27.72 -31.69 2.23
N THR A 112 -28.33 -30.63 2.75
CA THR A 112 -29.63 -30.67 3.45
C THR A 112 -30.80 -30.42 2.51
N ILE A 113 -30.52 -29.96 1.28
CA ILE A 113 -31.45 -29.78 0.15
C ILE A 113 -31.27 -30.91 -0.85
#